data_AF-A0A1G1E8T7-F1
#
_entry.id   AF-A0A1G1E8T7-F1
#
_cell.length_a   1.000
_cell.length_b   1.000
_cell.length_c   1.000
_cell.angle_alpha   90.00
_cell.angle_beta   90.00
_cell.angle_gamma   90.00
#
_symmetry.space_group_name_H-M   'P 1'
#
loop_
_entity.id
_entity.type
_entity.pdbx_description
1 polymer ?
#
loop_
_entity_poly.entity_id
_entity_poly.type
_entity_poly.pdbx_seq_one_letter_code
_entity_poly.pdbx_strand_id
1 'polypeptide(L)'
;YEIGEIVYPNVLMIFSAQVITLGKSYTMPFYSGMKKGGIIVINSATPLKYSLDEQKELDDNKASLYYIPATEMANDVAKTDLATNMAMVGAIAAIFGMPDMKSIEASVKDRFIGKGIVVSGGTAALDSVIDKKFAKKQKLLEANMDTIKAAYNYAVDQGWAAHAKKERDKEVAV
;
A
#
# COMPACT_ATOMS: atom_id res chain seq x y z
N TYR A 1 -8.76 -11.51 -28.21
CA TYR A 1 -8.53 -11.31 -26.77
C TYR A 1 -7.78 -10.00 -26.62
N GLU A 2 -8.53 -8.95 -26.30
CA GLU A 2 -7.96 -7.62 -26.01
C GLU A 2 -7.26 -7.62 -24.64
N ILE A 3 -6.34 -6.68 -24.48
CA ILE A 3 -5.30 -6.63 -23.46
C ILE A 3 -5.90 -6.66 -22.04
N GLY A 4 -5.60 -7.71 -21.27
CA GLY A 4 -5.33 -7.63 -19.82
C GLY A 4 -6.42 -7.13 -18.86
N GLU A 5 -7.67 -6.92 -19.28
CA GLU A 5 -8.72 -6.45 -18.37
C GLU A 5 -9.15 -7.55 -17.40
N ILE A 6 -9.03 -7.26 -16.10
CA ILE A 6 -9.59 -8.12 -15.04
C ILE A 6 -11.08 -7.82 -14.95
N VAL A 7 -11.90 -8.71 -15.52
CA VAL A 7 -13.36 -8.55 -15.57
C VAL A 7 -14.02 -8.74 -14.21
N TYR A 8 -13.45 -9.59 -13.34
CA TYR A 8 -14.05 -9.93 -12.05
C TYR A 8 -13.03 -9.85 -10.90
N PRO A 9 -12.63 -8.64 -10.48
CA PRO A 9 -11.63 -8.47 -9.44
C PRO A 9 -12.14 -8.98 -8.09
N ASN A 10 -11.20 -9.34 -7.21
CA ASN A 10 -11.46 -9.54 -5.77
C ASN A 10 -11.00 -8.33 -4.96
N VAL A 11 -10.03 -7.60 -5.49
CA VAL A 11 -9.36 -6.47 -4.83
C VAL A 11 -9.13 -5.39 -5.87
N LEU A 12 -9.49 -4.15 -5.54
CA LEU A 12 -9.16 -2.96 -6.32
C LEU A 12 -8.35 -2.01 -5.46
N MET A 13 -7.17 -1.61 -5.95
CA MET A 13 -6.33 -0.61 -5.30
C MET A 13 -6.19 0.59 -6.23
N ILE A 14 -6.67 1.74 -5.78
CA ILE A 14 -6.81 2.93 -6.60
C ILE A 14 -5.86 4.00 -6.07
N PHE A 15 -4.81 4.27 -6.83
CA PHE A 15 -3.72 5.17 -6.41
C PHE A 15 -4.04 6.64 -6.60
N SER A 16 -5.12 6.96 -7.31
CA SER A 16 -5.64 8.31 -7.45
C SER A 16 -7.14 8.28 -7.67
N ALA A 17 -7.90 8.94 -6.79
CA ALA A 17 -9.35 9.05 -6.92
C ALA A 17 -9.79 9.69 -8.26
N GLN A 18 -8.92 10.48 -8.89
CA GLN A 18 -9.18 11.11 -10.19
C GLN A 18 -9.43 10.10 -11.31
N VAL A 19 -8.92 8.87 -11.17
CA VAL A 19 -9.18 7.80 -12.15
C VAL A 19 -10.67 7.46 -12.20
N ILE A 20 -11.33 7.53 -11.05
CA ILE A 20 -12.78 7.29 -10.92
C ILE A 20 -13.54 8.55 -11.32
N THR A 21 -13.24 9.68 -10.68
CA THR A 21 -14.07 10.90 -10.80
C THR A 21 -13.98 11.57 -12.16
N LEU A 22 -12.88 11.38 -12.89
CA LEU A 22 -12.70 11.93 -14.24
C LEU A 22 -12.91 10.88 -15.34
N GLY A 23 -13.34 9.66 -15.01
CA GLY A 23 -13.55 8.59 -15.99
C GLY A 23 -12.28 8.24 -16.79
N LYS A 24 -11.11 8.32 -16.16
CA LYS A 24 -9.82 8.01 -16.81
C LYS A 24 -9.47 6.52 -16.79
N SER A 25 -10.36 5.69 -16.27
CA SER A 25 -10.23 4.23 -16.36
C SER A 25 -10.82 3.70 -17.65
N TYR A 26 -10.15 2.72 -18.24
CA TYR A 26 -10.70 1.94 -19.36
C TYR A 26 -11.84 1.01 -18.91
N THR A 27 -11.87 0.68 -17.61
CA THR A 27 -12.97 -0.05 -16.99
C THR A 27 -14.06 0.93 -16.57
N MET A 28 -15.06 1.14 -17.42
CA MET A 28 -16.28 1.89 -17.08
C MET A 28 -17.51 1.02 -17.38
N PRO A 29 -18.48 0.87 -16.45
CA PRO A 29 -18.54 1.44 -15.10
C PRO A 29 -17.42 0.93 -14.17
N PHE A 30 -16.88 1.81 -13.31
CA PHE A 30 -15.60 1.55 -12.62
C PHE A 30 -15.63 0.33 -11.68
N TYR A 31 -16.75 0.13 -10.97
CA TYR A 31 -16.91 -0.98 -10.03
C TYR A 31 -17.51 -2.23 -10.68
N SER A 32 -17.69 -2.21 -12.00
CA SER A 32 -18.37 -3.28 -12.71
C SER A 32 -17.64 -4.61 -12.57
N GLY A 33 -18.39 -5.66 -12.24
CA GLY A 33 -17.85 -7.01 -12.11
C GLY A 33 -17.10 -7.26 -10.79
N MET A 34 -17.10 -6.32 -9.85
CA MET A 34 -16.57 -6.54 -8.51
C MET A 34 -17.20 -7.79 -7.89
N LYS A 35 -16.39 -8.76 -7.48
CA LYS A 35 -16.91 -9.96 -6.81
C LYS A 35 -17.51 -9.61 -5.45
N LYS A 36 -18.48 -10.44 -5.03
CA LYS A 36 -19.11 -10.33 -3.71
C LYS A 36 -18.08 -10.37 -2.58
N GLY A 37 -18.18 -9.43 -1.64
CA GLY A 37 -17.21 -9.24 -0.56
C GLY A 37 -15.89 -8.62 -1.02
N GLY A 38 -15.85 -8.01 -2.21
CA GLY A 38 -14.67 -7.40 -2.78
C GLY A 38 -14.10 -6.29 -1.91
N ILE A 39 -12.78 -6.11 -1.97
CA ILE A 39 -12.07 -5.09 -1.18
C ILE A 39 -11.60 -3.97 -2.10
N ILE A 40 -11.91 -2.73 -1.74
CA ILE A 40 -11.56 -1.54 -2.51
C ILE A 40 -10.79 -0.60 -1.59
N VAL A 41 -9.55 -0.29 -1.97
CA VAL A 41 -8.68 0.66 -1.24
C VAL A 41 -8.41 1.85 -2.14
N ILE A 42 -8.78 3.04 -1.69
CA ILE A 42 -8.71 4.28 -2.47
C ILE A 42 -7.76 5.25 -1.79
N ASN A 43 -6.78 5.74 -2.54
CA ASN A 43 -5.97 6.88 -2.14
C ASN A 43 -6.80 8.16 -2.22
N SER A 44 -7.40 8.52 -1.10
CA SER A 44 -8.18 9.74 -0.90
C SER A 44 -8.31 9.99 0.61
N ALA A 45 -8.14 11.25 1.03
CA ALA A 45 -8.39 11.66 2.40
C ALA A 45 -9.88 11.65 2.76
N THR A 46 -10.76 11.81 1.78
CA THR A 46 -12.20 11.90 1.97
C THR A 46 -12.97 10.86 1.15
N PRO A 47 -14.13 10.40 1.64
CA PRO A 47 -15.01 9.54 0.86
C PRO A 47 -15.45 10.19 -0.44
N LEU A 48 -15.54 9.37 -1.50
CA LEU A 48 -16.06 9.80 -2.78
C LEU A 48 -17.58 9.82 -2.80
N LYS A 49 -18.13 10.68 -3.65
CA LYS A 49 -19.55 10.66 -3.98
C LYS A 49 -19.77 9.68 -5.11
N TYR A 50 -20.73 8.78 -4.93
CA TYR A 50 -21.13 7.78 -5.90
C TYR A 50 -22.43 8.18 -6.58
N SER A 51 -22.57 7.78 -7.84
CA SER A 51 -23.88 7.70 -8.48
C SER A 51 -24.73 6.62 -7.80
N LEU A 52 -26.05 6.67 -8.02
CA LEU A 52 -26.97 5.66 -7.49
C LEU A 52 -26.65 4.25 -7.99
N ASP A 53 -26.22 4.14 -9.25
CA ASP A 53 -25.88 2.85 -9.87
C ASP A 53 -24.60 2.27 -9.28
N GLU A 54 -23.55 3.09 -9.10
CA GLU A 54 -22.31 2.67 -8.44
C GLU A 54 -22.57 2.26 -6.99
N GLN A 55 -23.34 3.05 -6.24
CA GLN A 55 -23.69 2.72 -4.86
C GLN A 55 -24.44 1.39 -4.78
N LYS A 56 -25.43 1.19 -5.67
CA LYS A 56 -26.19 -0.05 -5.76
C LYS A 56 -25.30 -1.26 -6.04
N GLU A 57 -24.36 -1.15 -6.98
CA GLU A 57 -23.45 -2.24 -7.32
C GLU A 57 -22.51 -2.59 -6.16
N LEU A 58 -21.98 -1.58 -5.48
CA LEU A 58 -21.14 -1.78 -4.29
C LEU A 58 -21.91 -2.47 -3.16
N ASP A 59 -23.17 -2.08 -2.93
CA ASP A 59 -24.04 -2.64 -1.90
C ASP A 59 -24.48 -4.08 -2.23
N ASP A 60 -24.91 -4.33 -3.47
CA ASP A 60 -25.30 -5.66 -3.94
C ASP A 60 -24.13 -6.65 -3.82
N ASN A 61 -22.92 -6.19 -4.12
CA ASN A 61 -21.69 -6.95 -3.97
C ASN A 61 -21.16 -6.97 -2.53
N LYS A 62 -21.72 -6.23 -1.59
CA LYS A 62 -21.20 -6.12 -0.21
C LYS A 62 -19.71 -5.77 -0.18
N ALA A 63 -19.29 -4.83 -1.03
CA ALA A 63 -17.90 -4.43 -1.13
C ALA A 63 -17.44 -3.68 0.14
N SER A 64 -16.20 -3.93 0.56
CA SER A 64 -15.55 -3.21 1.66
C SER A 64 -14.72 -2.07 1.08
N LEU A 65 -15.07 -0.83 1.44
CA LEU A 65 -14.42 0.39 0.95
C LEU A 65 -13.53 0.99 2.03
N TYR A 66 -12.27 1.23 1.66
CA TYR A 66 -11.26 1.83 2.53
C TYR A 66 -10.65 3.07 1.87
N TYR A 67 -10.57 4.16 2.62
CA TYR A 67 -10.05 5.44 2.15
C TYR A 67 -8.81 5.82 2.94
N ILE A 68 -7.66 5.85 2.28
CA ILE A 68 -6.39 6.21 2.91
C ILE A 68 -5.79 7.46 2.25
N PRO A 69 -5.33 8.46 3.02
CA PRO A 69 -4.59 9.61 2.48
C PRO A 69 -3.12 9.22 2.19
N ALA A 70 -2.90 8.24 1.30
CA ALA A 70 -1.59 7.62 1.08
C ALA A 70 -0.55 8.60 0.53
N THR A 71 -0.93 9.51 -0.37
CA THR A 71 0.00 10.51 -0.92
C THR A 71 0.36 11.59 0.10
N GLU A 72 -0.59 12.04 0.92
CA GLU A 72 -0.33 12.99 2.00
C GLU A 72 0.62 12.38 3.02
N MET A 73 0.36 11.13 3.43
CA MET A 73 1.22 10.38 4.34
C MET A 73 2.64 10.19 3.78
N ALA A 74 2.78 9.87 2.49
CA ALA A 74 4.08 9.75 1.83
C ALA A 74 4.86 11.07 1.84
N ASN A 75 4.18 12.20 1.60
CA ASN A 75 4.78 13.53 1.69
C ASN A 75 5.18 13.89 3.12
N ASP A 76 4.38 13.52 4.12
CA ASP A 76 4.65 13.82 5.51
C ASP A 76 5.83 13.00 6.06
N VAL A 77 5.88 11.72 5.74
CA VAL A 77 6.88 10.77 6.27
C VAL A 77 8.16 10.77 5.43
N ALA A 78 8.05 10.52 4.12
CA ALA A 78 9.19 10.34 3.23
C ALA A 78 9.60 11.62 2.48
N LYS A 79 8.83 12.72 2.62
CA LYS A 79 9.05 13.99 1.89
C LYS A 79 8.97 13.82 0.36
N THR A 80 8.23 12.82 -0.11
CA THR A 80 8.02 12.56 -1.53
C THR A 80 6.73 11.78 -1.78
N ASP A 81 6.01 12.15 -2.83
CA ASP A 81 4.85 11.43 -3.36
C ASP A 81 5.19 10.06 -3.96
N LEU A 82 6.46 9.84 -4.32
CA LEU A 82 6.94 8.55 -4.85
C LEU A 82 6.76 7.40 -3.84
N ALA A 83 6.65 7.70 -2.54
CA ALA A 83 6.37 6.71 -1.50
C ALA A 83 4.86 6.43 -1.31
N THR A 84 3.97 7.00 -2.14
CA THR A 84 2.52 6.68 -2.11
C THR A 84 2.29 5.18 -2.23
N ASN A 85 3.07 4.50 -3.08
CA ASN A 85 2.97 3.06 -3.23
C ASN A 85 3.31 2.27 -1.95
N MET A 86 4.25 2.77 -1.15
CA MET A 86 4.63 2.19 0.13
C MET A 86 3.51 2.34 1.15
N ALA A 87 2.85 3.50 1.18
CA ALA A 87 1.65 3.68 2.01
C ALA A 87 0.53 2.71 1.59
N MET A 88 0.27 2.58 0.29
CA MET A 88 -0.73 1.63 -0.22
C MET A 88 -0.41 0.17 0.15
N VAL A 89 0.88 -0.23 0.14
CA VAL A 89 1.33 -1.55 0.61
C VAL A 89 1.06 -1.75 2.10
N GLY A 90 1.36 -0.75 2.94
CA GLY A 90 1.08 -0.80 4.37
C GLY A 90 -0.40 -0.98 4.67
N ALA A 91 -1.26 -0.23 3.96
CA ALA A 91 -2.70 -0.30 4.10
C ALA A 91 -3.26 -1.68 3.76
N ILE A 92 -2.90 -2.23 2.59
CA ILE A 92 -3.44 -3.53 2.15
C ILE A 92 -2.92 -4.68 3.03
N ALA A 93 -1.66 -4.60 3.50
CA ALA A 93 -1.12 -5.56 4.45
C ALA A 93 -1.90 -5.56 5.78
N ALA A 94 -2.28 -4.38 6.26
CA ALA A 94 -3.13 -4.23 7.45
C ALA A 94 -4.57 -4.68 7.23
N ILE A 95 -5.11 -4.61 6.02
CA ILE A 95 -6.47 -5.11 5.74
C ILE A 95 -6.45 -6.64 5.66
N PHE A 96 -5.47 -7.23 4.98
CA PHE A 96 -5.40 -8.69 4.80
C PHE A 96 -4.81 -9.43 6.00
N GLY A 97 -3.93 -8.78 6.76
CA GLY A 97 -3.13 -9.44 7.79
C GLY A 97 -1.98 -10.26 7.24
N MET A 98 -1.64 -10.02 5.98
CA MET A 98 -0.50 -10.58 5.31
C MET A 98 -0.06 -9.67 4.16
N PRO A 99 1.23 -9.66 3.79
CA PRO A 99 2.34 -10.29 4.54
C PRO A 99 2.64 -9.58 5.86
N ASP A 100 3.35 -10.24 6.77
CA ASP A 100 3.82 -9.63 8.02
C ASP A 100 4.91 -8.56 7.77
N MET A 101 5.12 -7.67 8.74
CA MET A 101 6.05 -6.54 8.59
C MET A 101 7.50 -6.96 8.32
N LYS A 102 7.95 -8.10 8.86
CA LYS A 102 9.31 -8.61 8.65
C LYS A 102 9.49 -9.09 7.21
N SER A 103 8.48 -9.75 6.66
CA SER A 103 8.44 -10.19 5.26
C SER A 103 8.40 -8.99 4.30
N ILE A 104 7.65 -7.93 4.65
CA ILE A 104 7.66 -6.67 3.89
C ILE A 104 9.05 -6.03 3.93
N GLU A 105 9.64 -5.89 5.12
CA GLU A 105 10.97 -5.29 5.27
C GLU A 105 12.04 -6.03 4.45
N ALA A 106 12.03 -7.36 4.48
CA ALA A 106 12.93 -8.18 3.68
C ALA A 106 12.74 -7.93 2.16
N SER A 107 11.49 -7.82 1.70
CA SER A 107 11.18 -7.57 0.30
C SER A 107 11.58 -6.17 -0.16
N VAL A 108 11.36 -5.15 0.68
CA VAL A 108 11.80 -3.77 0.39
C VAL A 108 13.33 -3.70 0.37
N LYS A 109 14.02 -4.33 1.35
CA LYS A 109 15.49 -4.44 1.33
C LYS A 109 16.00 -5.06 0.04
N ASP A 110 15.43 -6.20 -0.38
CA ASP A 110 15.83 -6.86 -1.62
C ASP A 110 15.61 -5.96 -2.85
N ARG A 111 14.47 -5.27 -2.91
CA ARG A 111 14.13 -4.37 -4.03
C ARG A 111 15.10 -3.20 -4.19
N PHE A 112 15.58 -2.60 -3.10
CA PHE A 112 16.38 -1.36 -3.12
C PHE A 112 17.90 -1.59 -2.95
N ILE A 113 18.29 -2.63 -2.23
CA ILE A 113 19.71 -2.95 -1.95
C ILE A 113 20.18 -4.15 -2.80
N GLY A 114 19.30 -5.11 -3.11
CA GLY A 114 19.62 -6.37 -3.79
C GLY A 114 20.05 -7.50 -2.84
N LYS A 115 20.06 -8.76 -3.31
CA LYS A 115 20.34 -10.01 -2.56
C LYS A 115 21.75 -10.19 -1.96
N GLY A 116 22.52 -9.14 -1.78
CA GLY A 116 23.85 -9.23 -1.19
C GLY A 116 24.87 -8.50 -2.03
N ILE A 117 25.30 -7.34 -1.55
CA ILE A 117 26.57 -6.79 -1.97
C ILE A 117 27.62 -7.53 -1.15
N VAL A 118 28.17 -8.60 -1.74
CA VAL A 118 29.30 -9.33 -1.19
C VAL A 118 30.53 -8.46 -1.44
N VAL A 119 30.91 -7.65 -0.46
CA VAL A 119 32.24 -7.06 -0.43
C VAL A 119 33.18 -8.18 -0.01
N SER A 120 33.81 -8.85 -0.97
CA SER A 120 34.90 -9.77 -0.64
C SER A 120 35.98 -8.98 0.08
N GLY A 121 36.41 -9.47 1.24
CA GLY A 121 37.25 -8.74 2.21
C GLY A 121 38.70 -8.51 1.77
N GLY A 122 38.92 -8.01 0.55
CA GLY A 122 40.25 -7.84 -0.04
C GLY A 122 40.73 -6.41 -0.26
N THR A 123 39.87 -5.39 -0.25
CA THR A 123 40.31 -4.02 -0.55
C THR A 123 39.51 -3.01 0.26
N ALA A 124 40.00 -2.73 1.45
CA ALA A 124 39.65 -1.55 2.24
C ALA A 124 40.08 -0.28 1.47
N ALA A 125 39.25 0.11 0.51
CA ALA A 125 39.15 1.46 -0.03
C ALA A 125 37.69 1.64 -0.48
N LEU A 126 36.81 1.86 0.49
CA LEU A 126 35.48 2.41 0.21
C LEU A 126 35.69 3.78 -0.44
N ASP A 127 35.53 3.84 -1.75
CA ASP A 127 35.52 5.11 -2.47
C ASP A 127 34.38 5.96 -1.90
N SER A 128 34.64 7.22 -1.54
CA SER A 128 33.66 8.13 -0.92
C SER A 128 32.34 8.26 -1.72
N VAL A 129 32.39 7.96 -3.02
CA VAL A 129 31.24 7.89 -3.92
C VAL A 129 30.35 6.67 -3.63
N ILE A 130 30.96 5.53 -3.29
CA ILE A 130 30.27 4.30 -2.92
C ILE A 130 29.54 4.50 -1.58
N ASP A 131 30.21 5.06 -0.57
CA ASP A 131 29.60 5.37 0.73
C ASP A 131 28.38 6.28 0.63
N LYS A 132 28.47 7.35 -0.18
CA LYS A 132 27.34 8.26 -0.43
C LYS A 132 26.17 7.55 -1.10
N LYS A 133 26.43 6.66 -2.06
CA LYS A 133 25.37 5.85 -2.71
C LYS A 133 24.72 4.89 -1.71
N PHE A 134 25.50 4.27 -0.83
CA PHE A 134 24.97 3.41 0.23
C PHE A 134 24.11 4.17 1.23
N ALA A 135 24.61 5.28 1.76
CA ALA A 135 23.86 6.12 2.70
C ALA A 135 22.54 6.60 2.10
N LYS A 136 22.52 6.96 0.80
CA LYS A 136 21.29 7.34 0.09
C LYS A 136 20.31 6.18 -0.03
N LYS A 137 20.78 4.98 -0.38
CA LYS A 137 19.93 3.77 -0.44
C LYS A 137 19.35 3.41 0.92
N GLN A 138 20.15 3.51 1.99
CA GLN A 138 19.69 3.24 3.34
C GLN A 138 18.60 4.23 3.78
N LYS A 139 18.79 5.53 3.53
CA LYS A 139 17.77 6.55 3.82
C LYS A 139 16.47 6.33 3.04
N LEU A 140 16.58 5.92 1.76
CA LEU A 140 15.41 5.58 0.95
C LEU A 140 14.68 4.34 1.50
N LEU A 141 15.42 3.32 1.93
CA LEU A 141 14.84 2.14 2.55
C LEU A 141 14.08 2.49 3.83
N GLU A 142 14.70 3.29 4.70
CA GLU A 142 14.11 3.75 5.96
C GLU A 142 12.84 4.55 5.70
N ALA A 143 12.88 5.56 4.83
CA ALA A 143 11.71 6.36 4.49
C ALA A 143 10.55 5.53 3.91
N ASN A 144 10.85 4.54 3.07
CA ASN A 144 9.83 3.62 2.53
C ASN A 144 9.22 2.74 3.62
N MET A 145 10.04 2.20 4.52
CA MET A 145 9.57 1.37 5.63
C MET A 145 8.74 2.17 6.64
N ASP A 146 9.14 3.41 6.93
CA ASP A 146 8.39 4.28 7.82
C ASP A 146 7.04 4.65 7.22
N THR A 147 6.99 4.87 5.90
CA THR A 147 5.73 5.12 5.18
C THR A 147 4.80 3.90 5.22
N ILE A 148 5.35 2.68 5.04
CA ILE A 148 4.59 1.42 5.18
C ILE A 148 4.01 1.31 6.59
N LYS A 149 4.83 1.53 7.62
CA LYS A 149 4.41 1.42 9.03
C LYS A 149 3.34 2.45 9.37
N ALA A 150 3.50 3.70 8.92
CA ALA A 150 2.53 4.75 9.14
C ALA A 150 1.16 4.36 8.55
N ALA A 151 1.13 3.83 7.32
CA ALA A 151 -0.12 3.42 6.67
C ALA A 151 -0.73 2.17 7.31
N TYR A 152 0.10 1.22 7.73
CA TYR A 152 -0.34 0.03 8.45
C TYR A 152 -1.02 0.44 9.77
N ASN A 153 -0.35 1.28 10.57
CA ASN A 153 -0.89 1.74 11.85
C ASN A 153 -2.16 2.55 11.66
N TYR A 154 -2.21 3.44 10.66
CA TYR A 154 -3.43 4.16 10.31
C TYR A 154 -4.60 3.20 10.04
N ALA A 155 -4.39 2.17 9.22
CA ALA A 155 -5.42 1.18 8.92
C ALA A 155 -5.86 0.38 10.17
N VAL A 156 -4.93 0.07 11.08
CA VAL A 156 -5.24 -0.56 12.37
C VAL A 156 -6.08 0.37 13.25
N ASP A 157 -5.71 1.65 13.35
CA ASP A 157 -6.39 2.66 14.17
C ASP A 157 -7.81 2.95 13.67
N GLN A 158 -8.01 2.89 12.34
CA GLN A 158 -9.33 2.96 11.72
C GLN A 158 -10.15 1.67 11.89
N GLY A 159 -9.59 0.62 12.52
CA GLY A 159 -10.27 -0.64 12.79
C GLY A 159 -10.41 -1.55 11.57
N TRP A 160 -9.64 -1.32 10.50
CA TRP A 160 -9.71 -2.13 9.27
C TRP A 160 -9.04 -3.50 9.45
N ALA A 161 -8.09 -3.60 10.37
CA ALA A 161 -7.29 -4.78 10.64
C ALA A 161 -7.95 -5.70 11.70
N ALA A 162 -8.90 -6.54 11.28
CA ALA A 162 -9.61 -7.45 12.18
C ALA A 162 -8.68 -8.45 12.93
N HIS A 163 -7.50 -8.76 12.36
CA HIS A 163 -6.49 -9.63 12.97
C HIS A 163 -5.57 -8.88 13.95
N ALA A 164 -5.22 -7.61 13.67
CA ALA A 164 -4.30 -6.85 14.52
C ALA A 164 -4.92 -6.54 15.89
N LYS A 165 -6.25 -6.33 15.93
CA LYS A 165 -6.99 -6.18 17.19
C LYS A 165 -6.85 -7.44 18.08
N LYS A 166 -6.88 -8.64 17.50
CA LYS A 166 -6.73 -9.90 18.24
C LYS A 166 -5.33 -10.09 18.82
N GLU A 167 -4.27 -9.60 18.17
CA GLU A 167 -2.90 -9.71 18.69
C GLU A 167 -2.63 -8.67 19.79
N ARG A 168 -3.12 -7.44 19.62
CA ARG A 168 -3.03 -6.40 20.68
C ARG A 168 -3.78 -6.78 21.95
N ASP A 169 -4.97 -7.37 21.81
CA ASP A 169 -5.78 -7.81 22.94
C ASP A 169 -5.15 -9.02 23.66
N LYS A 170 -4.28 -9.80 23.01
CA LYS A 170 -3.48 -10.86 23.66
C LYS A 170 -2.31 -10.31 24.46
N GLU A 171 -1.61 -9.28 23.98
CA GLU A 171 -0.48 -8.66 24.70
C GLU A 171 -0.92 -7.93 25.98
N VAL A 172 -2.15 -7.39 26.03
CA VAL A 172 -2.70 -6.72 27.22
C VAL A 172 -3.25 -7.72 28.26
N ALA A 173 -3.45 -8.98 27.86
CA ALA A 173 -3.99 -10.04 28.71
C ALA A 173 -2.89 -10.89 29.40
N VAL A 174 -1.62 -10.52 29.26
CA VAL A 174 -0.45 -11.15 29.90
C VAL A 174 0.17 -10.19 30.93
#